data_AF-A0A945BFX9-F1
#
_entry.id   AF-A0A945BFX9-F1
#
_cell.length_a   1.000
_cell.length_b   1.000
_cell.length_c   1.000
_cell.angle_alpha   90.00
_cell.angle_beta   90.00
_cell.angle_gamma   90.00
#
_symmetry.space_group_name_H-M   'P 1'
#
loop_
_entity.id
_entity.type
_entity.pdbx_description
1 polymer ?
#
loop_
_entity_poly.entity_id
_entity_poly.type
_entity_poly.pdbx_seq_one_letter_code
_entity_poly.pdbx_strand_id
1 'polypeptide(L)'
;MNDNRDEIYSKSLRAGRRTYFFDVRSTRADDFYLTITESKRDFNEDGSPFYKKHKIYLYKEDFQNFKDHLNELTDYIIKERGEEIISLKDKETPLEEIKTEEVKEEEATTDFTEVNFEDLGNDEDK
;
A
#
# COMPACT_ATOMS: atom_id res chain seq x y z
N MET A 1 4.14 -16.12 16.73
CA MET A 1 3.36 -15.32 17.69
C MET A 1 2.37 -14.51 16.86
N ASN A 2 1.08 -14.56 17.19
CA ASN A 2 0.03 -13.92 16.39
C ASN A 2 0.10 -12.39 16.55
N ASP A 3 0.85 -11.72 15.67
CA ASP A 3 0.89 -10.25 15.55
C ASP A 3 -0.43 -9.66 15.01
N ASN A 4 -1.40 -10.51 14.64
CA ASN A 4 -2.74 -10.14 14.17
C ASN A 4 -3.76 -9.90 15.29
N ARG A 5 -3.47 -10.25 16.54
CA ARG A 5 -4.50 -10.23 17.59
C ARG A 5 -4.91 -8.80 18.00
N ASP A 6 -4.04 -7.82 17.75
CA ASP A 6 -4.26 -6.41 18.12
C ASP A 6 -4.52 -5.51 16.89
N GLU A 7 -4.66 -6.09 15.70
CA GLU A 7 -4.94 -5.34 14.46
C GLU A 7 -6.44 -5.20 14.24
N ILE A 8 -6.92 -3.96 14.26
CA ILE A 8 -8.35 -3.62 14.19
C ILE A 8 -8.77 -3.33 12.75
N TYR A 9 -7.91 -2.64 12.02
CA TYR A 9 -8.14 -2.24 10.63
C TYR A 9 -6.80 -2.10 9.92
N SER A 10 -6.72 -2.53 8.67
CA SER A 10 -5.51 -2.39 7.86
C SER A 10 -5.85 -1.99 6.43
N LYS A 11 -4.99 -1.15 5.84
CA LYS A 11 -5.02 -0.80 4.42
C LYS A 11 -3.61 -0.87 3.85
N SER A 12 -3.46 -1.43 2.66
CA SER A 12 -2.17 -1.47 1.94
C SER A 12 -2.18 -0.63 0.67
N LEU A 13 -1.05 0.00 0.35
CA LEU A 13 -0.82 0.72 -0.90
C LEU A 13 0.45 0.18 -1.58
N ARG A 14 0.29 -0.40 -2.77
CA ARG A 14 1.43 -0.88 -3.58
C ARG A 14 1.93 0.22 -4.51
N ALA A 15 3.21 0.56 -4.41
CA ALA A 15 3.86 1.62 -5.18
C ALA A 15 5.19 1.11 -5.76
N GLY A 16 5.14 0.41 -6.89
CA GLY A 16 6.32 -0.15 -7.55
C GLY A 16 7.08 -1.15 -6.67
N ARG A 17 8.30 -0.78 -6.25
CA ARG A 17 9.16 -1.60 -5.37
C ARG A 17 8.85 -1.46 -3.88
N ARG A 18 7.95 -0.54 -3.51
CA ARG A 18 7.53 -0.29 -2.12
C ARG A 18 6.08 -0.74 -1.93
N THR A 19 5.77 -1.22 -0.74
CA THR A 19 4.40 -1.44 -0.27
C THR A 19 4.26 -0.75 1.07
N TYR A 20 3.28 0.14 1.19
CA TYR A 20 2.94 0.82 2.43
C TYR A 20 1.78 0.07 3.10
N PHE A 21 1.88 -0.14 4.41
CA PHE A 21 0.84 -0.73 5.25
C PHE A 21 0.44 0.30 6.30
N PHE A 22 -0.86 0.53 6.45
CA PHE A 22 -1.45 1.45 7.41
C PHE A 22 -2.36 0.64 8.33
N ASP A 23 -1.87 0.35 9.54
CA ASP A 23 -2.54 -0.54 10.49
C ASP A 23 -3.01 0.24 11.72
N VAL A 24 -4.30 0.15 12.03
CA VAL A 24 -4.86 0.64 13.29
C VAL A 24 -4.79 -0.49 14.31
N ARG A 25 -4.14 -0.23 15.45
CA ARG A 25 -3.91 -1.21 16.50
C ARG A 25 -4.39 -0.70 17.85
N SER A 26 -4.81 -1.60 18.75
CA SER A 26 -5.13 -1.25 20.13
C SER A 26 -3.91 -1.37 21.03
N THR A 27 -3.83 -0.47 22.01
CA THR A 27 -2.96 -0.59 23.17
C THR A 27 -3.62 -1.47 24.23
N ARG A 28 -2.87 -1.85 25.27
CA ARG A 28 -3.42 -2.56 26.44
C ARG A 28 -4.45 -1.75 27.23
N ALA A 29 -4.53 -0.44 27.01
CA ALA A 29 -5.47 0.46 27.65
C ALA A 29 -6.71 0.74 26.77
N ASP A 30 -6.94 -0.08 25.75
CA ASP A 30 -8.04 0.06 24.77
C ASP A 30 -8.05 1.38 23.99
N ASP A 31 -6.92 2.10 23.92
CA ASP A 31 -6.77 3.23 23.00
C ASP A 31 -6.12 2.80 21.68
N PHE A 32 -6.37 3.56 20.61
CA PHE A 32 -5.90 3.22 19.27
C PHE A 32 -4.68 4.04 18.85
N TYR A 33 -3.78 3.40 18.14
CA TYR A 33 -2.62 4.02 17.51
C TYR A 33 -2.46 3.52 16.07
N LEU A 34 -1.76 4.30 15.24
CA LEU A 34 -1.49 3.98 13.86
C LEU A 34 -0.06 3.45 13.71
N THR A 35 0.09 2.35 13.00
CA THR A 35 1.38 1.85 12.53
C THR A 35 1.46 2.06 11.02
N ILE A 36 2.47 2.79 10.56
CA ILE A 36 2.76 2.95 9.14
C ILE A 36 4.04 2.17 8.84
N THR A 37 3.94 1.15 7.97
CA THR A 37 5.09 0.35 7.57
C THR A 37 5.35 0.49 6.08
N GLU A 38 6.54 0.93 5.70
CA GLU A 38 7.03 0.81 4.35
C GLU A 38 7.86 -0.49 4.22
N SER A 39 7.48 -1.37 3.30
CA SER A 39 8.27 -2.52 2.88
C SER A 39 8.86 -2.28 1.49
N LYS A 40 10.17 -2.05 1.42
CA LYS A 40 10.91 -1.85 0.17
C LYS A 40 11.60 -3.14 -0.25
N ARG A 41 11.32 -3.62 -1.46
CA ARG A 41 12.07 -4.72 -2.07
C ARG A 41 13.43 -4.22 -2.54
N ASP A 42 14.49 -4.75 -1.95
CA ASP A 42 15.89 -4.55 -2.35
C ASP A 42 16.56 -5.87 -2.78
N PHE A 43 17.81 -5.79 -3.24
CA PHE A 43 18.60 -6.94 -3.67
C PHE A 43 19.94 -6.97 -2.96
N ASN A 44 20.36 -8.15 -2.51
CA ASN A 44 21.68 -8.41 -1.97
C ASN A 44 22.75 -8.41 -3.08
N GLU A 45 24.03 -8.46 -2.71
CA GLU A 45 25.15 -8.52 -3.67
C GLU A 45 25.10 -9.76 -4.58
N ASP A 46 24.54 -10.86 -4.08
CA ASP A 46 24.31 -12.11 -4.82
C ASP A 46 23.06 -12.06 -5.73
N GLY A 47 22.34 -10.93 -5.75
CA GLY A 47 21.11 -10.74 -6.51
C GLY A 47 19.85 -11.32 -5.86
N SER A 48 19.95 -11.92 -4.66
CA SER A 48 18.77 -12.42 -3.94
C SER A 48 17.89 -11.27 -3.45
N PRO A 49 16.55 -11.35 -3.60
CA PRO A 49 15.65 -10.29 -3.14
C PRO A 49 15.49 -10.33 -1.62
N PHE A 50 15.51 -9.17 -0.98
CA PHE A 50 15.14 -9.01 0.43
C PHE A 50 14.21 -7.80 0.62
N TYR A 51 13.54 -7.73 1.76
CA TYR A 51 12.62 -6.64 2.06
C TYR A 51 13.12 -5.83 3.25
N LYS A 52 13.40 -4.55 3.02
CA LYS A 52 13.72 -3.60 4.08
C LYS A 52 12.43 -2.96 4.58
N LYS A 53 12.15 -3.11 5.87
CA LYS A 53 10.97 -2.53 6.52
C LYS A 53 11.36 -1.26 7.29
N HIS A 54 10.62 -0.18 7.06
CA HIS A 54 10.66 1.04 7.86
C HIS A 54 9.29 1.16 8.56
N LYS A 55 9.28 1.28 9.89
CA LYS A 55 8.04 1.30 10.67
C LYS A 55 7.99 2.57 11.52
N ILE A 56 6.85 3.24 11.47
CA ILE A 56 6.51 4.42 12.26
C ILE A 56 5.32 4.05 13.15
N TYR A 57 5.40 4.45 14.41
CA TYR A 57 4.27 4.41 15.35
C TYR A 57 3.81 5.85 15.57
N LEU A 58 2.52 6.08 15.39
CA LEU A 58 1.89 7.37 15.61
C LEU A 58 0.79 7.18 16.64
N TYR A 59 0.85 7.95 17.73
CA TYR A 59 -0.14 7.93 18.80
C TYR A 59 -1.14 9.07 18.65
N LYS A 60 -2.28 8.93 19.31
CA LYS A 60 -3.48 9.73 19.12
C LYS A 60 -3.27 11.22 19.38
N GLU A 61 -2.42 11.56 20.35
CA GLU A 61 -2.04 12.93 20.70
C GLU A 61 -1.42 13.70 19.52
N ASP A 62 -0.78 12.99 18.60
CA ASP A 62 -0.05 13.58 17.47
C ASP A 62 -0.82 13.55 16.15
N PHE A 63 -1.97 12.86 16.09
CA PHE A 63 -2.71 12.63 14.84
C PHE A 63 -3.05 13.90 14.08
N GLN A 64 -3.58 14.90 14.78
CA GLN A 64 -4.01 16.14 14.16
C GLN A 64 -2.83 16.89 13.57
N ASN A 65 -1.78 17.12 14.37
CA ASN A 65 -0.58 17.82 13.92
C ASN A 65 0.11 17.07 12.77
N PHE A 66 0.26 15.75 12.88
CA PHE A 66 0.88 14.95 11.83
C PHE A 66 0.10 15.03 10.51
N LYS A 67 -1.23 14.92 10.57
CA LYS A 67 -2.11 15.03 9.40
C LYS A 67 -2.00 16.40 8.74
N ASP A 68 -2.02 17.47 9.54
CA ASP A 68 -1.98 18.84 9.02
C ASP A 68 -0.65 19.12 8.30
N HIS A 69 0.49 18.75 8.91
CA HIS A 69 1.79 18.91 8.27
C HIS A 69 1.96 18.00 7.05
N LEU A 70 1.44 16.77 7.10
CA LEU A 70 1.49 15.86 5.95
C LEU A 70 0.75 16.46 4.75
N ASN A 71 -0.46 16.97 4.97
CA ASN A 71 -1.27 17.61 3.94
C ASN A 71 -0.59 18.87 3.38
N GLU A 72 -0.13 19.77 4.26
CA GLU A 72 0.55 21.00 3.84
C GLU A 72 1.77 20.71 2.96
N LEU A 73 2.59 19.73 3.36
CA LEU A 73 3.80 19.37 2.62
C LEU A 73 3.47 18.66 1.29
N THR A 74 2.45 17.80 1.25
CA THR A 74 2.02 17.17 -0.01
C THR A 74 1.45 18.20 -0.97
N ASP A 75 0.61 19.12 -0.48
CA ASP A 75 0.01 20.17 -1.29
C ASP A 75 1.07 21.13 -1.83
N TYR A 76 2.07 21.47 -1.01
CA TYR A 76 3.20 22.28 -1.45
C TYR A 76 3.96 21.61 -2.61
N ILE A 77 4.25 20.31 -2.52
CA ILE A 77 4.94 19.57 -3.58
C ILE A 77 4.11 19.58 -4.88
N ILE A 78 2.82 19.28 -4.79
CA ILE A 78 1.92 19.25 -5.94
C ILE A 78 1.82 20.63 -6.59
N LYS A 79 1.71 21.69 -5.79
CA LYS A 79 1.66 23.07 -6.29
C LYS A 79 2.94 23.47 -7.04
N GLU A 80 4.11 23.09 -6.53
CA GLU A 80 5.40 23.48 -7.11
C GLU A 80 5.85 22.61 -8.29
N ARG A 81 5.43 21.33 -8.33
CA ARG A 81 5.92 20.34 -9.31
C ARG A 81 4.84 19.64 -10.14
N GLY A 82 3.56 19.92 -9.87
CA GLY A 82 2.43 19.22 -10.48
C GLY A 82 2.23 17.81 -9.91
N GLU A 83 1.22 17.12 -10.43
CA GLU A 83 0.91 15.72 -10.08
C GLU A 83 1.62 14.70 -10.97
N GLU A 84 2.34 15.17 -11.99
CA GLU A 84 2.99 14.28 -12.96
C GLU A 84 4.13 13.49 -12.32
N ILE A 85 4.07 12.17 -12.48
CA ILE A 85 5.10 11.26 -11.99
C ILE A 85 6.13 11.09 -13.11
N ILE A 86 7.33 11.65 -12.91
CA ILE A 86 8.46 11.44 -13.82
C ILE A 86 8.91 9.98 -13.66
N SER A 87 8.41 9.10 -14.51
CA SER A 87 8.95 7.76 -14.63
C SER A 87 10.31 7.86 -15.31
N LEU A 88 11.37 7.36 -14.66
CA LEU A 88 12.72 7.27 -15.26
C LEU A 88 12.78 6.35 -16.50
N LYS A 89 11.64 5.87 -17.01
CA LYS A 89 11.51 5.11 -18.27
C LYS A 89 11.27 5.99 -19.49
N ASP A 90 10.94 7.27 -19.33
CA ASP A 90 10.49 8.12 -20.44
C ASP A 90 11.67 8.88 -21.08
N LYS A 91 12.67 8.14 -21.58
CA LYS A 91 13.57 8.70 -22.60
C LYS A 91 13.17 8.36 -24.03
N GLU A 92 12.20 7.48 -24.28
CA GLU A 92 11.68 7.24 -25.63
C GLU A 92 10.21 6.81 -25.58
N THR A 93 9.28 7.75 -25.81
CA THR A 93 8.06 7.67 -26.66
C THR A 93 6.95 8.63 -26.17
N PRO A 94 6.09 9.18 -27.06
CA PRO A 94 5.11 10.22 -26.72
C PRO A 94 3.97 9.71 -25.84
N LEU A 95 3.62 10.49 -24.81
CA LEU A 95 2.56 10.21 -23.85
C LEU A 95 1.17 10.15 -24.50
N GLU A 96 0.44 9.06 -24.26
CA GLU A 96 -1.02 9.07 -24.28
C GLU A 96 -1.56 9.26 -22.86
N GLU A 97 -2.55 10.15 -22.79
CA GLU A 97 -3.18 10.74 -21.62
C GLU A 97 -3.78 9.70 -20.66
N ILE A 98 -3.41 9.77 -19.37
CA ILE A 98 -4.19 9.12 -18.31
C ILE A 98 -5.31 10.09 -17.92
N LYS A 99 -6.52 9.86 -18.43
CA LYS A 99 -7.74 10.54 -18.00
C LYS A 99 -8.15 10.01 -16.62
N THR A 100 -8.18 10.91 -15.64
CA THR A 100 -8.81 10.68 -14.33
C THR A 100 -10.31 10.84 -14.50
N GLU A 101 -11.05 9.73 -14.60
CA GLU A 101 -12.52 9.75 -14.56
C GLU A 101 -13.01 9.53 -13.12
N GLU A 102 -13.83 10.48 -12.67
CA GLU A 102 -14.64 10.42 -11.46
C GLU A 102 -15.60 9.21 -11.51
N VAL A 103 -15.57 8.34 -10.50
CA VAL A 103 -16.57 7.28 -10.36
C VAL A 103 -17.56 7.66 -9.27
N LYS A 104 -18.77 8.03 -9.72
CA LYS A 104 -20.00 8.10 -8.91
C LYS A 104 -20.44 6.70 -8.47
N GLU A 105 -21.03 6.61 -7.29
CA GLU A 105 -21.80 5.47 -6.80
C GLU A 105 -22.90 5.05 -7.79
N GLU A 106 -22.98 3.75 -8.10
CA GLU A 106 -24.22 2.96 -8.18
C GLU A 106 -23.89 1.45 -8.27
N GLU A 107 -24.86 0.64 -7.86
CA GLU A 107 -24.76 -0.70 -7.30
C GLU A 107 -24.45 -1.88 -8.26
N ALA A 108 -23.88 -2.93 -7.66
CA ALA A 108 -24.00 -4.36 -7.95
C ALA A 108 -23.79 -4.88 -9.39
N THR A 109 -22.73 -5.67 -9.58
CA THR A 109 -22.84 -7.08 -9.99
C THR A 109 -21.56 -7.82 -9.62
N THR A 110 -21.74 -9.04 -9.16
CA THR A 110 -20.75 -9.97 -8.64
C THR A 110 -19.89 -10.54 -9.77
N ASP A 111 -18.60 -10.24 -9.79
CA ASP A 111 -17.59 -11.02 -10.52
C ASP A 111 -16.39 -11.27 -9.60
N PHE A 112 -16.60 -12.12 -8.61
CA PHE A 112 -15.50 -12.83 -7.96
C PHE A 112 -15.09 -13.94 -8.92
N THR A 113 -13.83 -13.91 -9.37
CA THR A 113 -13.19 -15.04 -10.04
C THR A 113 -12.98 -16.13 -9.00
N GLU A 114 -13.96 -17.03 -8.87
CA GLU A 114 -13.80 -18.28 -8.14
C GLU A 114 -12.75 -19.14 -8.84
N VAL A 115 -11.60 -19.29 -8.17
CA VAL A 115 -10.58 -20.28 -8.52
C VAL A 115 -11.13 -21.67 -8.22
N ASN A 116 -11.47 -22.43 -9.27
CA ASN A 116 -11.84 -23.84 -9.17
C ASN A 116 -10.60 -24.69 -8.87
N PHE A 117 -10.55 -25.31 -7.69
CA PHE A 117 -9.49 -26.22 -7.22
C PHE A 117 -9.81 -27.70 -7.52
N GLU A 118 -10.45 -27.98 -8.66
CA GLU A 118 -10.74 -29.36 -9.12
C GLU A 118 -9.75 -29.86 -10.18
N ASP A 119 -8.75 -29.05 -10.58
CA ASP A 119 -7.69 -29.42 -11.54
C ASP A 119 -6.34 -29.73 -10.85
N LEU A 120 -6.37 -30.14 -9.57
CA LEU A 120 -5.22 -30.77 -8.93
C LEU A 120 -5.22 -32.25 -9.30
N GLY A 121 -4.47 -32.53 -10.38
CA GLY A 121 -4.27 -33.83 -10.99
C GLY A 121 -4.15 -34.98 -10.01
N ASN A 122 -5.01 -35.97 -10.25
CA ASN A 122 -4.94 -37.30 -9.71
C ASN A 122 -3.85 -38.06 -10.46
N ASP A 123 -2.58 -37.85 -10.10
CA ASP A 123 -1.49 -38.73 -10.54
C ASP A 123 -1.52 -39.99 -9.67
N GLU A 124 -2.41 -40.92 -10.04
CA GLU A 124 -2.14 -42.34 -9.87
C GLU A 124 -1.05 -42.71 -10.87
N ASP A 125 0.17 -42.97 -10.40
CA ASP A 125 1.08 -43.85 -11.11
C ASP A 125 1.81 -44.78 -10.13
N LYS A 126 1.85 -46.04 -10.58
CA LYS A 126 2.42 -47.24 -9.98
C LYS A 126 3.91 -47.17 -9.71
#